data_AF-A0A427CEW6-F1
#
_entry.id   AF-A0A427CEW6-F1
#
_cell.length_a   1.000
_cell.length_b   1.000
_cell.length_c   1.000
_cell.angle_alpha   90.00
_cell.angle_beta   90.00
_cell.angle_gamma   90.00
#
_symmetry.space_group_name_H-M   'P 1'
#
loop_
_entity.id
_entity.type
_entity.pdbx_description
1 polymer ?
#
loop_
_entity_poly.entity_id
_entity_poly.type
_entity_poly.pdbx_seq_one_letter_code
_entity_poly.pdbx_strand_id
1 'polypeptide(L)'
;MESELLRLVYAPASYYRPWRSTYAQATAAQQRWLNATLIRQLDLPLPSAGAHARAPLARRVVAAWERLPEVAILIGAARLRDWVSMQRGGTALPLPLQAFMRAGYSRYDTPERPRLPLDEDPDSLLRWGAAEVRALAPLLPPWLGPRLALPLHADSGDAPELEVRPDLDLFWSALNYVEKLS
;
A
#
# COMPACT_ATOMS: atom_id res chain seq x y z
N MET A 1 14.41 0.94 -13.81
CA MET A 1 14.61 0.26 -12.51
C MET A 1 15.67 0.94 -11.64
N GLU A 2 16.87 1.26 -12.15
CA GLU A 2 17.90 1.92 -11.30
C GLU A 2 17.50 3.33 -10.83
N SER A 3 16.95 4.18 -11.71
CA SER A 3 16.44 5.51 -11.31
C SER A 3 15.27 5.42 -10.32
N GLU A 4 14.44 4.38 -10.45
CA GLU A 4 13.30 4.11 -9.59
C GLU A 4 13.77 3.70 -8.18
N LEU A 5 14.76 2.80 -8.09
CA LEU A 5 15.39 2.45 -6.81
C LEU A 5 16.01 3.67 -6.12
N LEU A 6 16.72 4.53 -6.87
CA LEU A 6 17.27 5.77 -6.30
C LEU A 6 16.17 6.69 -5.77
N ARG A 7 15.05 6.80 -6.48
CA ARG A 7 13.88 7.57 -6.02
C ARG A 7 13.29 6.97 -4.74
N LEU A 8 13.14 5.65 -4.65
CA LEU A 8 12.65 4.98 -3.45
C LEU A 8 13.55 5.21 -2.23
N VAL A 9 14.86 5.21 -2.44
CA VAL A 9 15.82 5.36 -1.35
C VAL A 9 15.91 6.81 -0.89
N TYR A 10 16.08 7.75 -1.83
CA TYR A 10 16.48 9.14 -1.53
C TYR A 10 15.37 10.17 -1.69
N ALA A 11 14.23 9.81 -2.27
CA ALA A 11 13.10 10.72 -2.46
C ALA A 11 11.80 10.25 -1.79
N PRO A 12 11.80 9.92 -0.48
CA PRO A 12 10.62 9.37 0.17
C PRO A 12 9.44 10.33 0.26
N ALA A 13 9.68 11.64 0.29
CA ALA A 13 8.59 12.62 0.25
C ALA A 13 7.87 12.64 -1.11
N SER A 14 8.47 12.09 -2.17
CA SER A 14 7.84 12.00 -3.50
C SER A 14 6.75 10.93 -3.60
N TYR A 15 6.67 10.02 -2.62
CA TYR A 15 5.66 8.96 -2.58
C TYR A 15 5.00 8.83 -1.21
N TYR A 16 5.33 9.67 -0.23
CA TYR A 16 4.60 9.78 1.01
C TYR A 16 3.27 10.49 0.77
N ARG A 17 2.14 9.78 0.92
CA ARG A 17 0.81 10.25 0.49
C ARG A 17 0.45 11.66 1.02
N PRO A 18 0.67 12.01 2.30
CA PRO A 18 0.37 13.35 2.83
C PRO A 18 1.20 14.47 2.24
N TRP A 19 2.44 14.20 1.80
CA TRP A 19 3.36 15.23 1.31
C TRP A 19 3.51 15.22 -0.21
N ARG A 20 2.96 14.22 -0.92
CA ARG A 20 3.19 14.00 -2.35
C ARG A 20 2.80 15.20 -3.21
N SER A 21 1.66 15.82 -2.94
CA SER A 21 1.18 17.01 -3.65
C SER A 21 2.09 18.23 -3.41
N THR A 22 2.43 18.49 -2.14
CA THR A 22 3.36 19.56 -1.75
C THR A 22 4.75 19.34 -2.35
N TYR A 23 5.25 18.11 -2.35
CA TYR A 23 6.54 17.74 -2.92
C TYR A 23 6.61 18.03 -4.43
N ALA A 24 5.53 17.75 -5.16
CA ALA A 24 5.45 18.00 -6.61
C ALA A 24 5.55 19.48 -6.97
N GLN A 25 5.11 20.38 -6.07
CA GLN A 25 5.13 21.83 -6.26
C GLN A 25 6.37 22.51 -5.65
N ALA A 26 7.18 21.75 -4.91
CA ALA A 26 8.34 22.26 -4.19
C ALA A 26 9.55 22.51 -5.11
N THR A 27 10.35 23.52 -4.78
CA THR A 27 11.67 23.75 -5.40
C THR A 27 12.62 22.59 -5.09
N ALA A 28 13.69 22.43 -5.89
CA ALA A 28 14.69 21.38 -5.64
C ALA A 28 15.32 21.44 -4.23
N ALA A 29 15.49 22.65 -3.66
CA ALA A 29 15.99 22.81 -2.30
C ALA A 29 14.98 22.32 -1.25
N GLN A 30 13.69 22.65 -1.41
CA GLN A 30 12.62 22.17 -0.54
C GLN A 30 12.42 20.65 -0.65
N GLN A 31 12.48 20.08 -1.86
CA GLN A 31 12.41 18.64 -2.06
C GLN A 31 13.53 17.90 -1.32
N ARG A 32 14.78 18.38 -1.43
CA ARG A 32 15.91 17.82 -0.67
C ARG A 32 15.68 17.90 0.84
N TRP A 33 15.18 19.04 1.32
CA TRP A 33 14.88 19.23 2.74
C TRP A 33 13.76 18.30 3.23
N LEU A 34 12.66 18.15 2.48
CA LEU A 34 11.55 17.24 2.80
C LEU A 34 12.04 15.79 2.87
N ASN A 35 12.82 15.36 1.87
CA ASN A 35 13.38 14.02 1.83
C ASN A 35 14.30 13.74 3.03
N ALA A 36 15.25 14.63 3.32
CA ALA A 36 16.16 14.48 4.46
C ALA A 36 15.41 14.48 5.80
N THR A 37 14.40 15.34 5.93
CA THR A 37 13.54 15.41 7.13
C THR A 37 12.82 14.09 7.36
N LEU A 38 12.19 13.54 6.32
CA LEU A 38 11.40 12.31 6.42
C LEU A 38 12.28 11.07 6.66
N ILE A 39 13.45 10.99 6.02
CA ILE A 39 14.46 9.94 6.27
C ILE A 39 14.86 9.95 7.75
N ARG A 40 15.16 11.12 8.31
CA ARG A 40 15.60 11.26 9.70
C ARG A 40 14.47 11.01 10.70
N GLN A 41 13.27 11.54 10.44
CA GLN A 41 12.13 11.42 11.36
C GLN A 41 11.63 9.98 11.49
N LEU A 42 11.69 9.20 10.41
CA LEU A 42 11.20 7.83 10.35
C LEU A 42 12.32 6.78 10.38
N ASP A 43 13.56 7.23 10.62
CA ASP A 43 14.78 6.40 10.63
C ASP A 43 14.86 5.42 9.44
N LEU A 44 14.61 5.93 8.23
CA LEU A 44 14.49 5.08 7.05
C LEU A 44 15.85 4.48 6.65
N PRO A 45 16.04 3.15 6.70
CA PRO A 45 17.35 2.56 6.46
C PRO A 45 17.82 2.80 5.03
N LEU A 46 19.11 3.02 4.81
CA LEU A 46 19.68 3.05 3.47
C LEU A 46 20.12 1.64 3.05
N PRO A 47 19.97 1.24 1.79
CA PRO A 47 20.51 -0.02 1.32
C PRO A 47 22.03 -0.01 1.45
N SER A 48 22.61 -1.07 2.03
CA SER A 48 24.05 -1.30 1.94
C SER A 48 24.45 -1.57 0.49
N ALA A 49 25.72 -1.31 0.13
CA ALA A 49 26.24 -1.63 -1.19
C ALA A 49 26.03 -3.13 -1.49
N GLY A 50 25.06 -3.46 -2.35
CA GLY A 50 24.66 -4.84 -2.64
C GLY A 50 23.24 -5.24 -2.22
N ALA A 51 22.56 -4.44 -1.39
CA ALA A 51 21.17 -4.66 -0.96
C ALA A 51 20.15 -4.30 -2.06
N HIS A 52 20.30 -4.94 -3.22
CA HIS A 52 19.33 -4.83 -4.30
C HIS A 52 18.11 -5.68 -3.96
N ALA A 53 16.95 -5.31 -4.49
CA ALA A 53 15.77 -6.17 -4.55
C ALA A 53 16.06 -7.39 -5.44
N ARG A 54 16.88 -8.34 -5.00
CA ARG A 54 17.22 -9.55 -5.77
C ARG A 54 16.06 -10.55 -5.73
N ALA A 55 15.37 -10.62 -4.59
CA ALA A 55 14.19 -11.44 -4.40
C ALA A 55 13.07 -11.07 -5.39
N PRO A 56 12.39 -12.04 -6.03
CA PRO A 56 11.28 -11.78 -6.95
C PRO A 56 10.18 -10.90 -6.34
N LEU A 57 9.84 -11.12 -5.07
CA LEU A 57 8.86 -10.32 -4.34
C LEU A 57 9.27 -8.85 -4.28
N ALA A 58 10.51 -8.57 -3.88
CA ALA A 58 11.02 -7.21 -3.77
C ALA A 58 11.03 -6.49 -5.13
N ARG A 59 11.39 -7.18 -6.22
CA ARG A 59 11.35 -6.60 -7.58
C ARG A 59 9.95 -6.19 -7.98
N ARG A 60 8.98 -7.06 -7.71
CA ARG A 60 7.57 -6.82 -8.03
C ARG A 60 6.99 -5.68 -7.20
N VAL A 61 7.31 -5.62 -5.90
CA VAL A 61 6.94 -4.51 -5.03
C VAL A 61 7.52 -3.18 -5.53
N VAL A 62 8.81 -3.16 -5.90
CA VAL A 62 9.45 -1.95 -6.45
C VAL A 62 8.79 -1.54 -7.78
N ALA A 63 8.59 -2.47 -8.71
CA ALA A 63 8.00 -2.17 -10.02
C ALA A 63 6.54 -1.69 -9.94
N ALA A 64 5.84 -2.00 -8.86
CA ALA A 64 4.46 -1.58 -8.64
C ALA A 64 4.32 -0.50 -7.57
N TRP A 65 5.41 0.17 -7.18
CA TRP A 65 5.43 1.04 -6.00
C TRP A 65 4.35 2.11 -6.01
N GLU A 66 4.18 2.81 -7.14
CA GLU A 66 3.16 3.86 -7.30
C GLU A 66 1.73 3.33 -7.23
N ARG A 67 1.54 2.03 -7.49
CA ARG A 67 0.24 1.34 -7.55
C ARG A 67 -0.07 0.54 -6.29
N LEU A 68 0.84 0.52 -5.31
CA LEU A 68 0.62 -0.19 -4.04
C LEU A 68 -0.67 0.25 -3.33
N PRO A 69 -1.11 1.53 -3.37
CA PRO A 69 -2.41 1.91 -2.80
C PRO A 69 -3.59 1.22 -3.49
N GLU A 70 -3.58 1.09 -4.82
CA GLU A 70 -4.64 0.38 -5.55
C GLU A 70 -4.64 -1.11 -5.23
N VAL A 71 -3.45 -1.72 -5.14
CA VAL A 71 -3.27 -3.11 -4.70
C VAL A 71 -3.83 -3.29 -3.29
N ALA A 72 -3.50 -2.40 -2.36
CA ALA A 72 -4.04 -2.44 -1.00
C ALA A 72 -5.57 -2.30 -0.98
N ILE A 73 -6.16 -1.37 -1.75
CA ILE A 73 -7.62 -1.23 -1.83
C ILE A 73 -8.29 -2.53 -2.30
N LEU A 74 -7.74 -3.21 -3.31
CA LEU A 74 -8.26 -4.50 -3.80
C LEU A 74 -8.17 -5.59 -2.72
N ILE A 75 -7.04 -5.67 -2.01
CA ILE A 75 -6.84 -6.61 -0.90
C ILE A 75 -7.85 -6.32 0.22
N GLY A 76 -7.99 -5.06 0.63
CA GLY A 76 -8.94 -4.65 1.65
C GLY A 76 -10.38 -4.97 1.27
N ALA A 77 -10.77 -4.69 0.02
CA ALA A 77 -12.11 -5.02 -0.49
C ALA A 77 -12.36 -6.54 -0.54
N ALA A 78 -11.34 -7.33 -0.85
CA ALA A 78 -11.47 -8.79 -0.86
C ALA A 78 -11.55 -9.38 0.56
N ARG A 79 -10.84 -8.81 1.54
CA ARG A 79 -10.89 -9.23 2.96
C ARG A 79 -12.17 -8.78 3.66
N LEU A 80 -12.69 -7.62 3.28
CA LEU A 80 -13.91 -7.03 3.83
C LEU A 80 -15.13 -7.33 2.97
N ARG A 81 -15.08 -8.35 2.10
CA ARG A 81 -16.08 -8.59 1.06
C ARG A 81 -17.50 -8.62 1.61
N ASP A 82 -17.75 -9.41 2.64
CA ASP A 82 -19.07 -9.53 3.24
C ASP A 82 -19.56 -8.20 3.82
N TRP A 83 -18.68 -7.51 4.55
CA TRP A 83 -19.01 -6.22 5.16
C TRP A 83 -19.35 -5.19 4.08
N VAL A 84 -18.50 -5.03 3.06
CA VAL A 84 -18.75 -4.13 1.92
C VAL A 84 -20.07 -4.46 1.23
N SER A 85 -20.36 -5.75 1.03
CA SER A 85 -21.59 -6.20 0.34
C SER A 85 -22.87 -5.89 1.12
N MET A 86 -22.76 -5.71 2.45
CA MET A 86 -23.88 -5.31 3.32
C MET A 86 -24.01 -3.78 3.45
N GLN A 87 -23.02 -3.00 3.02
CA GLN A 87 -23.05 -1.53 3.10
C GLN A 87 -23.75 -0.92 1.87
N ARG A 88 -24.50 0.17 2.08
CA ARG A 88 -25.05 0.98 0.99
C ARG A 88 -23.95 1.50 0.07
N GLY A 89 -22.86 1.97 0.65
CA GLY A 89 -21.66 2.43 -0.06
C GLY A 89 -20.99 1.36 -0.93
N GLY A 90 -21.22 0.07 -0.66
CA GLY A 90 -20.66 -1.03 -1.45
C GLY A 90 -21.16 -1.07 -2.90
N THR A 91 -22.40 -0.63 -3.15
CA THR A 91 -22.98 -0.57 -4.50
C THR A 91 -22.39 0.56 -5.35
N ALA A 92 -21.83 1.60 -4.71
CA ALA A 92 -21.20 2.74 -5.35
C ALA A 92 -19.71 2.52 -5.67
N LEU A 93 -19.14 1.35 -5.33
CA LEU A 93 -17.74 1.05 -5.60
C LEU A 93 -17.45 0.97 -7.10
N PRO A 94 -16.24 1.34 -7.56
CA PRO A 94 -15.84 1.21 -8.95
C PRO A 94 -16.01 -0.22 -9.49
N LEU A 95 -16.45 -0.36 -10.75
CA LEU A 95 -16.66 -1.67 -11.40
C LEU A 95 -15.45 -2.61 -11.31
N PRO A 96 -14.19 -2.17 -11.49
CA PRO A 96 -13.04 -3.05 -11.35
C PRO A 96 -12.90 -3.64 -9.94
N LEU A 97 -13.22 -2.86 -8.90
CA LEU A 97 -13.18 -3.31 -7.52
C LEU A 97 -14.27 -4.36 -7.26
N GLN A 98 -15.50 -4.11 -7.74
CA GLN A 98 -16.59 -5.09 -7.65
C GLN A 98 -16.26 -6.40 -8.38
N ALA A 99 -15.65 -6.32 -9.56
CA ALA A 99 -15.25 -7.49 -10.34
C ALA A 99 -14.18 -8.31 -9.62
N PHE A 100 -13.17 -7.64 -9.04
CA PHE A 100 -12.13 -8.30 -8.26
C PHE A 100 -12.69 -9.03 -7.02
N MET A 101 -13.60 -8.39 -6.28
CA MET A 101 -14.27 -9.01 -5.13
C MET A 101 -15.08 -10.25 -5.53
N ARG A 102 -15.79 -10.19 -6.66
CA ARG A 102 -16.59 -11.32 -7.18
C ARG A 102 -15.74 -12.49 -7.66
N ALA A 103 -14.51 -12.25 -8.08
CA ALA A 103 -13.58 -13.30 -8.48
C ALA A 103 -13.12 -14.20 -7.31
N GLY A 104 -13.34 -13.78 -6.06
CA GLY A 104 -13.16 -14.65 -4.90
C GLY A 104 -11.70 -15.03 -4.60
N TYR A 105 -10.75 -14.17 -4.94
CA TYR A 105 -9.32 -14.44 -4.74
C TYR A 105 -8.90 -14.55 -3.26
N SER A 106 -9.68 -13.97 -2.34
CA SER A 106 -9.45 -14.13 -0.90
C SER A 106 -9.98 -15.48 -0.44
N ARG A 107 -9.12 -16.28 0.21
CA ARG A 107 -9.50 -17.56 0.84
C ARG A 107 -10.20 -17.37 2.18
N TYR A 108 -10.03 -16.21 2.82
CA TYR A 108 -10.52 -15.93 4.17
C TYR A 108 -10.98 -14.48 4.29
N ASP A 109 -12.20 -14.28 4.77
CA ASP A 109 -12.65 -12.97 5.24
C ASP A 109 -11.99 -12.66 6.59
N THR A 110 -11.72 -11.37 6.84
CA THR A 110 -11.28 -10.97 8.18
C THR A 110 -12.45 -11.09 9.17
N PRO A 111 -12.22 -11.65 10.39
CA PRO A 111 -13.23 -11.71 11.42
C PRO A 111 -13.56 -10.32 11.99
N GLU A 112 -12.60 -9.41 11.98
CA GLU A 112 -12.79 -8.02 12.39
C GLU A 112 -13.33 -7.17 11.22
N ARG A 113 -14.12 -6.15 11.56
CA ARG A 113 -14.73 -5.24 10.59
C ARG A 113 -14.49 -3.78 10.98
N PRO A 114 -14.45 -2.85 10.01
CA PRO A 114 -14.46 -1.44 10.29
C PRO A 114 -15.67 -1.03 11.15
N ARG A 115 -15.46 -0.11 12.09
CA ARG A 115 -16.48 0.43 12.99
C ARG A 115 -17.40 1.43 12.27
N LEU A 116 -16.81 2.26 11.40
CA LEU A 116 -17.54 3.23 10.60
C LEU A 116 -18.00 2.61 9.28
N PRO A 117 -19.16 2.99 8.74
CA PRO A 117 -19.61 2.52 7.44
C PRO A 117 -18.75 3.10 6.31
N LEU A 118 -18.76 2.44 5.16
CA LEU A 118 -17.86 2.73 4.03
C LEU A 118 -18.05 4.15 3.44
N ASP A 119 -19.26 4.70 3.52
CA ASP A 119 -19.59 6.05 3.05
C ASP A 119 -19.08 7.16 3.97
N GLU A 120 -18.96 6.88 5.26
CA GLU A 120 -18.36 7.78 6.25
C GLU A 120 -16.82 7.68 6.26
N ASP A 121 -16.27 6.52 5.89
CA ASP A 121 -14.82 6.27 5.89
C ASP A 121 -14.35 5.53 4.63
N PRO A 122 -14.16 6.26 3.51
CA PRO A 122 -13.77 5.67 2.23
C PRO A 122 -12.34 5.10 2.22
N ASP A 123 -11.47 5.57 3.12
CA ASP A 123 -10.09 5.10 3.25
C ASP A 123 -9.99 3.76 4.01
N SER A 124 -11.10 3.23 4.55
CA SER A 124 -11.14 1.93 5.23
C SER A 124 -10.56 0.80 4.40
N LEU A 125 -10.89 0.71 3.11
CA LEU A 125 -10.36 -0.35 2.25
C LEU A 125 -8.84 -0.26 2.09
N LEU A 126 -8.31 0.96 1.97
CA LEU A 126 -6.88 1.20 1.91
C LEU A 126 -6.22 0.80 3.22
N ARG A 127 -6.72 1.23 4.39
CA ARG A 127 -6.10 0.93 5.69
C ARG A 127 -6.03 -0.57 5.98
N TRP A 128 -7.13 -1.27 5.72
CA TRP A 128 -7.22 -2.72 5.95
C TRP A 128 -6.33 -3.51 5.00
N GLY A 129 -6.30 -3.15 3.71
CA GLY A 129 -5.37 -3.76 2.77
C GLY A 129 -3.91 -3.35 2.98
N ALA A 130 -3.66 -2.14 3.48
CA ALA A 130 -2.31 -1.68 3.81
C ALA A 130 -1.69 -2.50 4.94
N ALA A 131 -2.49 -2.97 5.90
CA ALA A 131 -2.01 -3.88 6.94
C ALA A 131 -1.45 -5.19 6.34
N GLU A 132 -2.16 -5.80 5.39
CA GLU A 132 -1.70 -6.98 4.63
C GLU A 132 -0.41 -6.71 3.84
N VAL A 133 -0.37 -5.60 3.09
CA VAL A 133 0.83 -5.26 2.29
C VAL A 133 2.02 -4.98 3.20
N ARG A 134 1.83 -4.30 4.34
CA ARG A 134 2.88 -4.04 5.33
C ARG A 134 3.35 -5.32 6.02
N ALA A 135 2.49 -6.32 6.17
CA ALA A 135 2.86 -7.62 6.71
C ALA A 135 3.87 -8.38 5.80
N LEU A 136 4.09 -7.94 4.56
CA LEU A 136 5.17 -8.43 3.70
C LEU A 136 6.56 -7.96 4.15
N ALA A 137 6.68 -6.95 5.02
CA ALA A 137 7.95 -6.33 5.40
C ALA A 137 9.05 -7.34 5.82
N PRO A 138 8.77 -8.41 6.60
CA PRO A 138 9.78 -9.41 6.96
C PRO A 138 10.34 -10.21 5.77
N LEU A 139 9.61 -10.25 4.65
CA LEU A 139 10.00 -10.94 3.41
C LEU A 139 10.77 -10.03 2.43
N LEU A 140 10.95 -8.75 2.79
CA LEU A 140 11.58 -7.74 1.94
C LEU A 140 12.98 -7.37 2.46
N PRO A 141 13.82 -6.76 1.61
CA PRO A 141 15.06 -6.17 2.07
C PRO A 141 14.82 -5.20 3.24
N PRO A 142 15.71 -5.12 4.25
CA PRO A 142 15.50 -4.32 5.46
C PRO A 142 15.22 -2.84 5.22
N TRP A 143 15.67 -2.29 4.09
CA TRP A 143 15.41 -0.91 3.71
C TRP A 143 14.01 -0.69 3.10
N LEU A 144 13.42 -1.72 2.48
CA LEU A 144 12.18 -1.59 1.71
C LEU A 144 10.94 -1.72 2.60
N GLY A 145 10.94 -2.67 3.54
CA GLY A 145 9.82 -2.92 4.46
C GLY A 145 9.33 -1.66 5.19
N PRO A 146 10.22 -0.91 5.88
CA PRO A 146 9.85 0.33 6.57
C PRO A 146 9.23 1.41 5.67
N ARG A 147 9.58 1.40 4.37
CA ARG A 147 9.07 2.38 3.40
C ARG A 147 7.65 2.08 2.92
N LEU A 148 7.15 0.85 3.07
CA LEU A 148 5.80 0.48 2.63
C LEU A 148 4.70 1.32 3.29
N ALA A 149 4.93 1.81 4.51
CA ALA A 149 3.97 2.65 5.21
C ALA A 149 3.75 4.03 4.55
N LEU A 150 4.68 4.49 3.71
CA LEU A 150 4.65 5.82 3.12
C LEU A 150 3.62 5.98 1.99
N PRO A 151 3.62 5.12 0.94
CA PRO A 151 2.58 5.19 -0.07
C PRO A 151 1.21 4.72 0.46
N LEU A 152 1.22 3.87 1.49
CA LEU A 152 0.01 3.27 2.08
C LEU A 152 -0.58 4.08 3.25
N HIS A 153 -0.07 5.29 3.48
CA HIS A 153 -0.53 6.13 4.57
C HIS A 153 -2.00 6.52 4.40
N ALA A 154 -2.76 6.50 5.50
CA ALA A 154 -4.08 7.08 5.61
C ALA A 154 -4.16 7.83 6.95
N ASP A 155 -4.78 9.01 6.93
CA ASP A 155 -4.65 10.00 8.01
C ASP A 155 -5.19 9.51 9.36
N SER A 156 -6.34 8.82 9.35
CA SER A 156 -7.00 8.33 10.55
C SER A 156 -8.00 7.22 10.21
N GLY A 157 -8.53 6.59 11.26
CA GLY A 157 -9.50 5.50 11.17
C GLY A 157 -8.94 4.19 11.71
N ASP A 158 -9.81 3.21 11.80
CA ASP A 158 -9.45 1.90 12.32
C ASP A 158 -8.68 1.07 11.29
N ALA A 159 -7.90 0.15 11.83
CA ALA A 159 -7.12 -0.85 11.12
C ALA A 159 -7.28 -2.17 11.90
N PRO A 160 -7.04 -3.33 11.27
CA PRO A 160 -7.13 -4.61 11.96
C PRO A 160 -6.23 -4.62 13.22
N GLU A 161 -6.81 -5.01 14.35
CA GLU A 161 -6.14 -5.09 15.65
C GLU A 161 -5.36 -6.40 15.80
N LEU A 162 -5.85 -7.49 15.21
CA LEU A 162 -5.15 -8.78 15.19
C LEU A 162 -3.94 -8.75 14.24
N GLU A 163 -2.96 -9.61 14.57
CA GLU A 163 -1.79 -9.80 13.75
C GLU A 163 -2.17 -10.31 12.35
N VAL A 164 -1.94 -9.48 11.34
CA VAL A 164 -2.20 -9.80 9.94
C VAL A 164 -1.05 -10.64 9.38
N ARG A 165 -1.38 -11.84 8.88
CA ARG A 165 -0.43 -12.66 8.12
C ARG A 165 -0.58 -12.38 6.64
N PRO A 166 0.50 -12.10 5.89
CA PRO A 166 0.38 -11.76 4.49
C PRO A 166 -0.09 -12.95 3.67
N ASP A 167 -1.15 -12.77 2.88
CA ASP A 167 -1.56 -13.73 1.85
C ASP A 167 -0.90 -13.38 0.51
N LEU A 168 0.17 -14.12 0.18
CA LEU A 168 0.94 -13.89 -1.04
C LEU A 168 0.10 -14.13 -2.30
N ASP A 169 -0.81 -15.11 -2.30
CA ASP A 169 -1.65 -15.41 -3.47
C ASP A 169 -2.62 -14.25 -3.74
N LEU A 170 -3.20 -13.69 -2.67
CA LEU A 170 -4.06 -12.52 -2.76
C LEU A 170 -3.27 -11.28 -3.22
N PHE A 171 -2.07 -11.05 -2.68
CA PHE A 171 -1.19 -9.97 -3.13
C PHE A 171 -0.86 -10.10 -4.62
N TRP A 172 -0.46 -11.28 -5.09
CA TRP A 172 -0.17 -11.51 -6.51
C TRP A 172 -1.38 -11.31 -7.41
N SER A 173 -2.56 -11.77 -6.96
CA SER A 173 -3.80 -11.61 -7.70
C SER A 173 -4.18 -10.13 -7.84
N ALA A 174 -4.11 -9.35 -6.75
CA ALA A 174 -4.36 -7.92 -6.76
C ALA A 174 -3.36 -7.17 -7.65
N LEU A 175 -2.07 -7.49 -7.53
CA LEU A 175 -1.01 -6.90 -8.34
C LEU A 175 -1.23 -7.11 -9.85
N ASN A 176 -1.44 -8.37 -10.25
CA ASN A 176 -1.70 -8.73 -11.64
C ASN A 176 -3.00 -8.11 -12.16
N TYR A 177 -3.99 -7.91 -11.29
CA TYR A 177 -5.24 -7.27 -11.65
C TYR A 177 -5.02 -5.79 -11.98
N VAL A 178 -4.33 -5.05 -11.12
CA VAL A 178 -3.97 -3.65 -11.37
C VAL A 178 -3.12 -3.50 -12.63
N GLU A 179 -2.18 -4.42 -12.86
CA GLU A 179 -1.36 -4.46 -14.08
C GLU A 179 -2.18 -4.57 -15.37
N LYS A 180 -3.34 -5.25 -15.34
CA LYS A 180 -4.22 -5.42 -16.51
C LYS A 180 -5.16 -4.25 -16.76
N LEU A 181 -5.36 -3.39 -15.77
CA LEU A 181 -6.24 -2.22 -15.87
C LEU A 181 -5.51 -0.97 -16.38
N SER A 182 -4.17 -0.99 -16.37
CA SER A 182 -3.29 0.08 -16.86
C SER A 182 -2.99 -0.09 -18.35
#